data_AF-A0A7W8L7Q8-F1
#
_entry.id   AF-A0A7W8L7Q8-F1
#
_cell.length_a   1.000
_cell.length_b   1.000
_cell.length_c   1.000
_cell.angle_alpha   90.00
_cell.angle_beta   90.00
_cell.angle_gamma   90.00
#
_symmetry.space_group_name_H-M   'P 1'
#
loop_
_entity.id
_entity.type
_entity.pdbx_description
1 polymer ?
#
loop_
_entity_poly.entity_id
_entity_poly.type
_entity_poly.pdbx_seq_one_letter_code
_entity_poly.pdbx_strand_id
1 'polypeptide(L)'
;MLLISIELLPGGEPAPELRKELGKVEIVNVGGDAAYASYEVRLFDEEARQFSSGHLSDYPRYATTVLDLVGRGIVTALAGREELPPRPVHPWRRTVE
;
A
#
# COMPACT_ATOMS: atom_id res chain seq x y z
N MET A 1 -4.87 12.25 -2.65
CA MET A 1 -4.85 12.27 -4.13
C MET A 1 -5.29 10.93 -4.70
N LEU A 2 -4.85 9.80 -4.16
CA LEU A 2 -5.32 8.47 -4.56
C LEU A 2 -5.97 7.75 -3.37
N LEU A 3 -7.05 7.03 -3.63
CA LEU A 3 -7.64 6.04 -2.74
C LEU A 3 -7.55 4.68 -3.43
N ILE A 4 -6.94 3.72 -2.76
CA ILE A 4 -6.79 2.35 -3.24
C ILE A 4 -7.57 1.45 -2.29
N SER A 5 -8.50 0.65 -2.80
CA SER A 5 -9.17 -0.40 -2.04
C SER A 5 -8.53 -1.75 -2.36
N ILE A 6 -8.39 -2.58 -1.33
CA ILE A 6 -8.08 -4.00 -1.48
C ILE A 6 -9.40 -4.73 -1.26
N GLU A 7 -9.92 -5.35 -2.31
CA GLU A 7 -11.21 -6.05 -2.27
C GLU A 7 -10.99 -7.54 -2.49
N LEU A 8 -11.68 -8.36 -1.70
CA LEU A 8 -11.89 -9.76 -1.98
C LEU A 8 -13.00 -9.88 -3.03
N LEU A 9 -12.70 -10.58 -4.12
CA LEU A 9 -13.67 -10.97 -5.15
C LEU A 9 -14.00 -12.46 -4.94
N PRO A 10 -15.16 -12.81 -4.36
CA PRO A 10 -15.53 -14.21 -4.16
C PRO A 10 -15.60 -14.96 -5.49
N GLY A 11 -14.83 -16.05 -5.61
CA GLY A 11 -14.75 -16.82 -6.85
C GLY A 11 -14.15 -16.06 -8.05
N GLY A 12 -13.56 -14.88 -7.82
CA GLY A 12 -13.11 -13.99 -8.89
C GLY A 12 -14.24 -13.22 -9.59
N GLU A 13 -15.46 -13.25 -9.06
CA GLU A 13 -16.61 -12.53 -9.60
C GLU A 13 -16.49 -11.03 -9.26
N PRO A 14 -16.41 -10.13 -10.28
CA PRO A 14 -16.33 -8.69 -10.05
C PRO A 14 -17.66 -8.03 -9.67
N ALA A 15 -18.76 -8.77 -9.50
CA ALA A 15 -20.04 -8.24 -9.03
C ALA A 15 -19.88 -7.40 -7.74
N PRO A 16 -20.17 -6.08 -7.76
CA PRO A 16 -19.92 -5.17 -6.64
C PRO A 16 -20.56 -5.61 -5.31
N GLU A 17 -21.73 -6.23 -5.37
CA GLU A 17 -22.49 -6.71 -4.22
C GLU A 17 -21.84 -7.89 -3.48
N LEU A 18 -20.94 -8.61 -4.15
CA LEU A 18 -20.20 -9.73 -3.56
C LEU A 18 -18.84 -9.31 -3.01
N ARG A 19 -18.37 -8.11 -3.34
CA ARG A 19 -17.03 -7.66 -2.93
C ARG A 19 -17.00 -7.38 -1.44
N LYS A 20 -15.92 -7.80 -0.80
CA LYS A 20 -15.61 -7.43 0.58
C LYS A 20 -14.33 -6.61 0.59
N GLU A 21 -14.38 -5.38 1.10
CA GLU A 21 -13.17 -4.60 1.34
C GLU A 21 -12.37 -5.21 2.49
N LEU A 22 -11.06 -5.40 2.27
CA LEU A 22 -10.10 -5.93 3.24
C LEU A 22 -9.16 -4.85 3.77
N GLY A 23 -9.12 -3.68 3.14
CA GLY A 23 -8.29 -2.57 3.56
C GLY A 23 -8.26 -1.45 2.53
N LYS A 24 -7.69 -0.32 2.94
CA LYS A 24 -7.54 0.88 2.11
C LYS A 24 -6.15 1.47 2.23
N VAL A 25 -5.74 2.15 1.17
CA VAL A 25 -4.56 3.00 1.16
C VAL A 25 -4.96 4.40 0.71
N GLU A 26 -4.62 5.39 1.53
CA GLU A 26 -4.71 6.80 1.16
C GLU A 26 -3.32 7.32 0.81
N ILE A 27 -3.16 7.90 -0.39
CA ILE A 27 -1.93 8.59 -0.80
C ILE A 27 -2.25 10.06 -1.02
N VAL A 28 -1.81 10.91 -0.10
CA VAL A 28 -2.08 12.35 -0.08
C VAL A 28 -0.84 13.09 -0.56
N ASN A 29 -0.97 13.92 -1.60
CA ASN A 29 0.08 14.85 -1.96
C ASN A 29 0.11 15.97 -0.92
N VAL A 30 1.25 16.16 -0.27
CA VAL A 30 1.44 17.12 0.83
C VAL A 30 2.45 18.22 0.47
N GLY A 31 2.97 18.24 -0.76
CA GLY A 31 3.90 19.27 -1.22
C GLY A 31 4.68 18.89 -2.48
N GLY A 32 5.55 19.80 -2.92
CA GLY A 32 6.42 19.63 -4.09
C GLY A 32 6.12 20.62 -5.21
N ASP A 33 6.58 20.29 -6.42
CA ASP A 33 6.50 21.13 -7.61
C ASP A 33 5.91 20.36 -8.82
N ALA A 34 6.18 20.84 -10.05
CA ALA A 34 5.68 20.23 -11.28
C ALA A 34 6.33 18.87 -11.62
N ALA A 35 7.56 18.63 -11.19
CA ALA A 35 8.33 17.42 -11.48
C ALA A 35 8.32 16.44 -10.29
N TYR A 36 8.35 16.95 -9.06
CA TYR A 36 8.46 16.17 -7.84
C TYR A 36 7.30 16.45 -6.89
N ALA A 37 6.91 15.44 -6.12
CA ALA A 37 5.86 15.55 -5.11
C ALA A 37 6.24 14.77 -3.86
N SER A 38 5.86 15.31 -2.70
CA SER A 38 5.93 14.59 -1.43
C SER A 38 4.55 14.01 -1.11
N TYR A 39 4.52 12.75 -0.68
CA TYR A 39 3.30 12.02 -0.40
C TYR A 39 3.27 11.47 1.02
N GLU A 40 2.17 11.71 1.71
CA GLU A 40 1.81 10.96 2.91
C GLU A 40 0.99 9.74 2.50
N VAL A 41 1.37 8.57 3.01
CA VAL A 41 0.71 7.29 2.74
C VAL A 41 0.15 6.74 4.04
N ARG A 42 -1.12 6.37 4.05
CA ARG A 42 -1.81 5.82 5.23
C ARG A 42 -2.45 4.49 4.87
N LEU A 43 -2.24 3.48 5.70
CA LEU A 43 -2.75 2.13 5.52
C LEU A 43 -3.84 1.83 6.56
N PHE A 44 -4.97 1.31 6.09
CA PHE A 44 -6.14 0.99 6.90
C PHE A 44 -6.49 -0.49 6.76
N ASP A 45 -6.89 -1.10 7.88
CA ASP A 45 -7.37 -2.49 7.92
C ASP A 45 -8.86 -2.60 7.52
N GLU A 46 -9.42 -3.81 7.59
CA GLU A 46 -10.83 -4.08 7.26
C GLU A 46 -11.83 -3.38 8.20
N GLU A 47 -11.39 -2.94 9.38
CA GLU A 47 -12.18 -2.17 10.34
C GLU A 47 -12.02 -0.65 10.14
N ALA A 48 -11.38 -0.23 9.03
CA ALA A 48 -11.04 1.15 8.72
C ALA A 48 -10.14 1.82 9.78
N ARG A 49 -9.37 1.05 10.55
CA ARG A 49 -8.38 1.59 11.49
C ARG A 49 -7.06 1.78 10.78
N GLN A 50 -6.48 2.96 10.91
CA GLN A 50 -5.13 3.21 10.42
C GLN A 50 -4.14 2.41 11.27
N PHE A 51 -3.38 1.52 10.66
CA PHE A 51 -2.37 0.70 11.35
C PHE A 51 -0.94 1.07 10.99
N SER A 52 -0.72 1.78 9.89
CA SER A 52 0.60 2.28 9.52
C SER A 52 0.53 3.52 8.64
N SER A 53 1.64 4.26 8.59
CA SER A 53 1.83 5.35 7.66
C SER A 53 3.29 5.48 7.23
N GLY A 54 3.51 6.16 6.10
CA GLY A 54 4.83 6.44 5.57
C GLY A 54 4.84 7.75 4.81
N HIS A 55 6.04 8.23 4.50
CA HIS A 55 6.23 9.45 3.74
C HIS A 55 7.23 9.22 2.61
N LEU A 56 6.83 9.57 1.39
CA LEU A 56 7.71 9.64 0.24
C LEU A 56 8.06 11.10 0.00
N SER A 57 9.33 11.47 0.10
CA SER A 57 9.79 12.85 -0.14
C SER A 57 10.34 12.97 -1.56
N ASP A 58 10.08 14.12 -2.20
CA ASP A 58 10.64 14.48 -3.52
C ASP A 58 10.51 13.37 -4.58
N TYR A 59 9.38 12.67 -4.57
CA TYR A 59 9.12 11.56 -5.45
C TYR A 59 8.75 12.06 -6.86
N PRO A 60 9.31 11.51 -7.96
CA PRO A 60 8.92 11.91 -9.30
C PRO A 60 7.42 11.70 -9.50
N ARG A 61 6.71 12.75 -9.92
CA ARG A 61 5.25 12.67 -10.06
C ARG A 61 4.87 11.52 -11.00
N TYR A 62 4.08 10.58 -10.48
CA TYR A 62 3.59 9.41 -11.23
C TYR A 62 4.70 8.54 -11.86
N ALA A 63 5.90 8.49 -11.25
CA ALA A 63 7.07 7.74 -11.70
C ALA A 63 6.70 6.47 -12.49
N THR A 64 7.12 6.37 -13.76
CA THR A 64 6.76 5.33 -14.76
C THR A 64 5.25 5.03 -14.92
N THR A 65 4.52 4.65 -13.87
CA THR A 65 3.07 4.51 -13.79
C THR A 65 2.53 4.88 -12.40
N VAL A 66 1.23 5.15 -12.27
CA VAL A 66 0.58 5.32 -10.95
C VAL A 66 0.76 4.11 -10.02
N LEU A 67 0.89 2.90 -10.56
CA LEU A 67 1.08 1.68 -9.77
C LEU A 67 2.45 1.62 -9.08
N ASP A 68 3.47 2.25 -9.66
CA ASP A 68 4.77 2.36 -9.01
C ASP A 68 4.67 3.25 -7.77
N LEU A 69 4.00 4.41 -7.85
CA LEU A 69 3.70 5.23 -6.67
C LEU A 69 2.91 4.45 -5.60
N VAL A 70 1.90 3.68 -6.00
CA VAL A 70 1.13 2.84 -5.05
C VAL A 70 2.05 1.82 -4.38
N GLY A 71 2.83 1.07 -5.17
CA GLY A 71 3.74 0.05 -4.68
C GLY A 71 4.74 0.63 -3.70
N ARG A 72 5.45 1.69 -4.08
CA ARG A 72 6.45 2.34 -3.22
C ARG A 72 5.85 2.99 -1.99
N GLY A 73 4.66 3.56 -2.11
CA GLY A 73 3.93 4.12 -0.99
C GLY A 73 3.60 3.07 0.07
N ILE A 74 3.03 1.93 -0.37
CA ILE A 74 2.72 0.80 0.52
C ILE A 74 3.99 0.26 1.18
N VAL A 75 5.04 0.04 0.38
CA VAL A 75 6.33 -0.46 0.86
C VAL A 75 6.90 0.46 1.94
N THR A 76 6.91 1.77 1.68
CA THR A 76 7.44 2.77 2.61
C THR A 76 6.62 2.84 3.89
N ALA A 77 5.29 2.76 3.78
CA ALA A 77 4.42 2.73 4.95
C ALA A 77 4.56 1.44 5.77
N LEU A 78 4.95 0.30 5.18
CA LEU A 78 5.14 -0.96 5.91
C LEU A 78 6.55 -1.12 6.48
N ALA A 79 7.58 -0.72 5.74
CA ALA A 79 8.99 -0.99 6.07
C ALA A 79 9.76 0.24 6.56
N GLY A 80 9.16 1.45 6.47
CA GLY A 80 9.83 2.71 6.77
C GLY A 80 10.87 3.15 5.73
N ARG A 81 10.99 2.43 4.61
CA ARG A 81 11.89 2.72 3.49
C ARG A 81 11.29 2.19 2.19
N GLU A 82 11.79 2.64 1.04
CA GLU A 82 11.37 2.18 -0.30
C GLU A 82 11.84 0.74 -0.65
N GLU A 83 11.91 -0.16 0.33
CA GLU A 83 12.29 -1.57 0.15
C GLU A 83 11.27 -2.46 0.88
N LEU A 84 10.81 -3.53 0.22
CA LEU A 84 9.87 -4.47 0.84
C LEU A 84 10.49 -5.09 2.11
N PRO A 85 9.71 -5.24 3.19
CA PRO A 85 10.20 -6.00 4.34
C PRO A 85 10.45 -7.46 3.91
N PRO A 86 11.41 -8.16 4.53
CA PRO A 86 11.65 -9.56 4.24
C PRO A 86 10.36 -10.37 4.45
N ARG A 87 10.10 -11.32 3.57
CA ARG A 87 8.93 -12.20 3.68
C ARG A 87 8.95 -12.88 5.06
N PRO A 88 7.83 -12.88 5.82
CA PRO A 88 7.74 -13.65 7.05
C PRO A 88 8.10 -15.12 6.79
N VAL A 89 9.08 -15.63 7.53
CA VAL A 89 9.38 -17.07 7.56
C VAL A 89 8.39 -17.75 8.50
N HIS A 90 7.70 -18.77 8.00
CA HIS A 90 6.66 -19.47 8.76
C HIS A 90 7.28 -20.24 9.95
N PRO A 91 6.86 -20.04 11.21
CA PRO A 91 7.54 -20.64 12.37
C PRO A 91 7.27 -22.15 12.58
N TRP A 92 6.59 -22.84 11.66
CA TRP A 92 6.14 -24.25 11.88
C TRP A 92 6.79 -25.29 10.96
N ARG A 93 7.67 -24.91 10.02
CA ARG A 93 8.57 -25.90 9.41
C ARG A 93 9.74 -26.12 10.36
N ARG A 94 9.52 -26.92 11.41
CA ARG A 94 10.63 -27.67 12.02
C ARG A 94 11.15 -28.60 10.94
N THR A 95 12.26 -28.25 10.30
CA THR A 95 13.13 -29.27 9.71
C THR A 95 13.57 -30.15 10.87
N VAL A 96 12.95 -31.33 10.95
CA VAL A 96 13.48 -32.42 11.75
C VAL A 96 14.67 -32.92 10.93
N GLU A 97 15.88 -32.55 11.34
CA GLU A 97 17.10 -33.29 11.00
C GLU A 97 17.20 -34.54 11.85
#